data_AF-A0A7J0H9V0-F1
#
_entry.id   AF-A0A7J0H9V0-F1
#
_cell.length_a   1.000
_cell.length_b   1.000
_cell.length_c   1.000
_cell.angle_alpha   90.00
_cell.angle_beta   90.00
_cell.angle_gamma   90.00
#
_symmetry.space_group_name_H-M   'P 1'
#
loop_
_entity.id
_entity.type
_entity.pdbx_description
1 polymer ?
#
loop_
_entity_poly.entity_id
_entity_poly.type
_entity_poly.pdbx_seq_one_letter_code
_entity_poly.pdbx_strand_id
1 'polypeptide(L)'
;MFARLANQRLLEIRQAFRRIPQHIDNPDNNPDLLWEFSDANKEKVKEILSHYPSNYKQSAVIPLLDLAQQQHGGWLPVSAMNAADIS
;
A
#
# COMPACT_ATOMS: atom_id res chain seq x y z
N MET A 1 -26.59 -35.62 5.42
CA MET A 1 -26.51 -34.41 6.28
C MET A 1 -25.09 -34.11 6.75
N PHE A 2 -24.30 -35.08 7.21
CA PHE A 2 -22.93 -34.88 7.72
C PHE A 2 -21.92 -34.30 6.70
N ALA A 3 -21.97 -34.70 5.43
CA ALA A 3 -21.09 -34.17 4.39
C ALA A 3 -21.27 -32.65 4.14
N ARG A 4 -22.50 -32.14 4.36
CA ARG A 4 -22.81 -30.71 4.20
C ARG A 4 -22.21 -29.88 5.35
N LEU A 5 -22.26 -30.43 6.57
CA LEU A 5 -21.63 -29.85 7.75
C LEU A 5 -20.10 -29.84 7.62
N ALA A 6 -19.49 -30.92 7.14
CA ALA A 6 -18.04 -31.00 6.94
C ALA A 6 -17.54 -29.99 5.88
N ASN A 7 -18.29 -29.83 4.78
CA ASN A 7 -17.98 -28.81 3.77
C ASN A 7 -18.18 -27.38 4.29
N GLN A 8 -19.20 -27.12 5.11
CA GLN A 8 -19.37 -25.81 5.76
C GLN A 8 -18.19 -25.48 6.69
N ARG A 9 -17.75 -26.43 7.52
CA ARG A 9 -16.59 -26.26 8.39
C ARG A 9 -15.29 -26.02 7.60
N LEU A 10 -15.08 -26.72 6.49
CA LEU A 10 -13.93 -26.50 5.61
C LEU A 10 -13.95 -25.12 4.94
N LEU A 11 -15.14 -24.62 4.56
CA LEU A 11 -15.31 -23.28 4.00
C LEU A 11 -15.07 -22.20 5.07
N GLU A 12 -15.58 -22.38 6.28
CA GLU A 12 -15.34 -21.48 7.41
C GLU A 12 -13.85 -21.38 7.75
N ILE A 13 -13.15 -22.52 7.82
CA ILE A 13 -11.70 -22.58 8.04
C ILE A 13 -10.96 -21.83 6.92
N ARG A 14 -11.30 -22.08 5.66
CA ARG A 14 -10.71 -21.36 4.52
C ARG A 14 -10.98 -19.86 4.56
N GLN A 15 -12.16 -19.42 5.03
CA GLN A 15 -12.49 -18.01 5.18
C GLN A 15 -11.74 -17.36 6.34
N ALA A 16 -11.55 -18.08 7.46
CA ALA A 16 -10.74 -17.62 8.58
C ALA A 16 -9.28 -17.37 8.17
N PHE A 17 -8.72 -18.24 7.32
CA PHE A 17 -7.38 -18.08 6.75
C PHE A 17 -7.29 -17.13 5.53
N ARG A 18 -8.41 -16.54 5.08
CA ARG A 18 -8.45 -15.57 3.96
C ARG A 18 -8.53 -14.11 4.40
N ARG A 19 -8.48 -13.81 5.70
CA ARG A 19 -8.44 -12.42 6.15
C ARG A 19 -7.00 -11.91 6.09
N ILE A 20 -6.68 -11.22 4.99
CA ILE A 20 -5.53 -10.31 4.96
C ILE A 20 -5.84 -9.22 6.00
N PRO A 21 -4.92 -8.94 6.95
CA PRO A 21 -5.10 -7.83 7.87
C PRO A 21 -5.34 -6.55 7.06
N GLN A 22 -6.51 -5.94 7.28
CA GLN A 22 -6.84 -4.65 6.69
C GLN A 22 -6.23 -3.55 7.56
N HIS A 23 -5.95 -2.40 6.96
CA HIS A 23 -5.60 -1.21 7.71
C HIS A 23 -6.76 -0.82 8.66
N ILE A 24 -6.40 -0.30 9.83
CA ILE A 24 -7.33 0.21 10.84
C ILE A 24 -7.04 1.70 10.95
N ASP A 25 -8.06 2.54 10.80
CA ASP A 25 -7.90 3.98 10.85
C ASP A 25 -7.56 4.47 12.26
N ASN A 26 -6.60 5.40 12.32
CA ASN A 26 -6.22 6.12 13.53
C ASN A 26 -6.12 7.62 13.20
N PRO A 27 -6.16 8.52 14.21
CA PRO A 27 -6.03 9.97 13.98
C PRO A 27 -4.75 10.34 13.22
N ASP A 28 -3.66 9.60 13.42
CA ASP A 28 -2.35 9.85 12.79
C ASP A 28 -2.13 9.06 11.49
N ASN A 29 -2.99 8.07 11.18
CA ASN A 29 -2.86 7.23 9.99
C ASN A 29 -4.25 6.82 9.48
N ASN A 30 -4.75 7.59 8.53
CA ASN A 30 -6.00 7.36 7.82
C ASN A 30 -5.86 7.90 6.38
N PRO A 31 -6.70 7.45 5.42
CA PRO A 31 -6.61 7.85 4.03
C PRO A 31 -7.00 9.32 3.76
N ASP A 32 -7.72 9.97 4.69
CA ASP A 32 -8.19 11.35 4.54
C ASP A 32 -7.10 12.39 4.86
N LEU A 33 -6.02 11.96 5.54
CA LEU A 33 -4.87 12.82 5.79
C LEU A 33 -4.14 13.14 4.48
N LEU A 34 -3.94 14.44 4.23
CA LEU A 34 -3.13 14.91 3.13
C LEU A 34 -1.66 14.58 3.38
N TRP A 35 -1.06 13.81 2.48
CA TRP A 35 0.36 13.52 2.47
C TRP A 35 0.91 13.79 1.08
N GLU A 36 2.03 14.51 0.99
CA GLU A 36 2.75 14.75 -0.26
C GLU A 36 4.26 14.64 -0.04
N PHE A 37 4.99 14.35 -1.11
CA PHE A 37 6.45 14.44 -1.08
C PHE A 37 6.87 15.90 -0.81
N SER A 38 7.91 16.08 0.00
CA SER A 38 8.56 17.38 0.16
C SER A 38 9.16 17.86 -1.17
N ASP A 39 9.38 19.15 -1.34
CA ASP A 39 9.89 19.70 -2.60
C ASP A 39 11.25 19.10 -3.00
N ALA A 40 12.12 18.84 -2.03
CA ALA A 40 13.39 18.13 -2.26
C ALA A 40 13.19 16.68 -2.76
N ASN A 41 12.15 16.00 -2.29
CA ASN A 41 11.84 14.64 -2.71
C ASN A 41 11.06 14.60 -4.03
N LYS A 42 10.30 15.65 -4.39
CA LYS A 42 9.63 15.76 -5.69
C LYS A 42 10.62 15.69 -6.86
N GLU A 43 11.83 16.22 -6.71
CA GLU A 43 12.90 16.08 -7.72
C GLU A 43 13.36 14.63 -7.84
N LYS A 44 13.59 13.94 -6.72
CA LYS A 44 13.94 12.51 -6.70
C LYS A 44 12.85 11.63 -7.29
N VAL A 45 11.57 11.95 -7.06
CA VAL A 45 10.44 11.24 -7.69
C VAL A 45 10.56 11.32 -9.22
N LYS A 46 10.86 12.50 -9.78
CA LYS A 46 11.04 12.66 -11.24
C LYS A 46 12.23 11.85 -11.75
N GLU A 47 13.33 11.84 -11.01
CA GLU A 47 14.51 11.03 -11.32
C GLU A 47 14.18 9.53 -11.33
N ILE A 48 13.56 9.02 -10.26
CA ILE A 48 13.14 7.61 -10.14
C ILE A 48 12.23 7.23 -11.31
N LEU A 49 11.23 8.05 -11.62
CA LEU A 49 10.32 7.83 -12.73
C LEU A 49 11.01 7.81 -14.10
N SER A 50 12.11 8.54 -14.26
CA SER A 50 12.86 8.59 -15.52
C SER A 50 13.60 7.29 -15.85
N HIS A 51 13.88 6.46 -14.84
CA HIS A 51 14.51 5.16 -15.04
C HIS A 51 13.56 4.10 -15.63
N TYR A 52 12.25 4.35 -15.56
CA TYR A 52 11.23 3.44 -16.06
C TYR A 52 10.56 4.02 -17.30
N PRO A 53 10.27 3.19 -18.31
CA PRO A 53 9.58 3.66 -19.50
C PRO A 53 8.14 4.10 -19.15
N SER A 54 7.60 5.03 -19.94
CA SER A 54 6.33 5.71 -19.64
C SER A 54 5.11 4.79 -19.50
N ASN A 55 5.15 3.62 -20.15
CA ASN A 55 4.12 2.58 -20.09
C ASN A 55 4.27 1.62 -18.90
N TYR A 56 5.39 1.65 -18.18
CA TYR A 56 5.65 0.80 -17.01
C TYR A 56 6.07 1.62 -15.78
N LYS A 57 5.47 2.80 -15.57
CA LYS A 57 5.72 3.64 -14.39
C LYS A 57 5.40 2.94 -13.07
N GLN A 58 4.47 1.99 -13.07
CA GLN A 58 4.14 1.17 -11.90
C GLN A 58 5.35 0.40 -11.36
N SER A 59 6.37 0.11 -12.18
CA SER A 59 7.62 -0.49 -11.71
C SER A 59 8.40 0.40 -10.74
N ALA A 60 8.12 1.70 -10.72
CA ALA A 60 8.69 2.66 -9.78
C ALA A 60 8.01 2.65 -8.39
N VAL A 61 6.98 1.83 -8.16
CA VAL A 61 6.23 1.84 -6.90
C VAL A 61 7.11 1.53 -5.69
N ILE A 62 8.02 0.56 -5.80
CA ILE A 62 8.92 0.18 -4.70
C ILE A 62 9.87 1.32 -4.31
N PRO A 63 10.64 1.93 -5.23
CA PRO A 63 11.51 3.05 -4.86
C PRO A 63 10.74 4.29 -4.39
N LEU A 64 9.50 4.52 -4.85
CA LEU A 64 8.68 5.63 -4.36
C LEU A 64 8.13 5.39 -2.95
N LEU A 65 7.72 4.17 -2.64
CA LEU A 65 7.34 3.78 -1.29
C LEU A 65 8.53 3.86 -0.33
N ASP A 66 9.72 3.45 -0.76
CA ASP A 66 10.93 3.60 0.04
C ASP A 66 11.25 5.07 0.33
N LEU A 67 11.16 5.95 -0.68
CA LEU A 67 11.34 7.39 -0.50
C LEU A 67 10.30 7.99 0.46
N ALA A 68 9.04 7.55 0.35
CA ALA A 68 7.97 7.98 1.24
C ALA A 68 8.21 7.53 2.69
N GLN A 69 8.70 6.30 2.87
CA GLN A 69 9.08 5.76 4.19
C GLN A 69 10.21 6.58 4.81
N GLN A 70 11.24 6.92 4.04
CA GLN A 70 12.35 7.76 4.49
C GLN A 70 11.88 9.16 4.91
N GLN A 71 10.99 9.77 4.12
CA GLN A 71 10.44 11.10 4.43
C GLN A 71 9.61 11.10 5.72
N HIS A 72 8.87 10.04 5.97
CA HIS A 72 7.91 9.96 7.08
C HIS A 72 8.51 9.35 8.36
N GLY A 73 9.85 9.34 8.49
CA GLY A 73 10.53 8.93 9.71
C GLY A 73 10.65 7.42 9.90
N GLY A 74 10.65 6.64 8.80
CA GLY A 74 10.94 5.20 8.80
C GLY A 74 9.72 4.29 8.76
N TRP A 75 8.50 4.83 8.68
CA TRP A 75 7.26 4.06 8.52
C TRP A 75 6.37 4.65 7.43
N LEU A 76 5.36 3.90 6.98
CA LEU A 76 4.51 4.24 5.84
C LEU A 76 3.04 4.36 6.26
N PRO A 77 2.46 5.58 6.26
CA PRO A 77 1.02 5.75 6.44
C PRO A 77 0.26 5.40 5.15
N VAL A 78 -1.02 5.09 5.28
CA VAL A 78 -1.90 4.79 4.14
C VAL A 78 -2.00 5.98 3.17
N SER A 79 -2.01 7.20 3.68
CA SER A 79 -2.00 8.41 2.86
C SER A 79 -0.75 8.53 1.97
N ALA A 80 0.42 8.12 2.46
CA ALA A 80 1.65 8.08 1.68
C ALA A 80 1.62 7.00 0.60
N MET A 81 1.00 5.85 0.89
CA MET A 81 0.81 4.81 -0.12
C MET A 81 -0.08 5.31 -1.27
N ASN A 82 -1.15 6.04 -0.95
CA ASN A 82 -2.02 6.65 -1.95
C ASN A 82 -1.30 7.71 -2.78
N ALA A 83 -0.40 8.49 -2.16
CA ALA A 83 0.40 9.49 -2.87
C ALA A 83 1.51 8.89 -3.75
N ALA A 84 2.03 7.72 -3.38
CA ALA A 84 3.03 6.99 -4.14
C ALA A 84 2.43 6.10 -5.24
N ASP A 85 1.11 5.90 -5.24
CA ASP A 85 0.43 5.16 -6.30
C ASP A 85 0.43 5.99 -7.59
N ILE A 86 0.96 5.40 -8.66
CA ILE A 86 1.09 6.03 -9.99
C ILE A 86 0.11 5.35 -10.97
N SER A 87 -1.04 4.93 -10.44
CA SER A 87 -2.10 4.29 -11.22
C SER A 87 -2.71 5.21 -12.29
#